data_AF-A0A940QNS4-F1
#
_entry.id   AF-A0A940QNS4-F1
#
_cell.length_a   1.000
_cell.length_b   1.000
_cell.length_c   1.000
_cell.angle_alpha   90.00
_cell.angle_beta   90.00
_cell.angle_gamma   90.00
#
_symmetry.space_group_name_H-M   'P 1'
#
loop_
_entity.id
_entity.type
_entity.pdbx_description
1 polymer ?
#
loop_
_entity_poly.entity_id
_entity_poly.type
_entity_poly.pdbx_seq_one_letter_code
_entity_poly.pdbx_strand_id
1 'polypeptide(L)' 'MFSKKWEVSRRQHEIIKEADVPIPMNDGITLDADIFRPDSEQKFPAILGVHPYEKSLQSAPIMPT' A
#
# COMPACT_ATOMS: atom_id res chain seq x y z
N MET A 1 -15.46 4.84 -14.99
CA MET A 1 -16.79 5.50 -14.99
C MET A 1 -16.65 6.83 -14.26
N PHE A 2 -16.71 7.98 -14.95
CA PHE A 2 -16.66 9.29 -14.29
C PHE A 2 -17.69 10.22 -14.95
N SER A 3 -18.77 10.53 -14.24
CA SER A 3 -19.75 11.55 -14.63
C SER A 3 -19.32 12.91 -14.07
N LYS A 4 -20.03 14.00 -14.40
CA LYS A 4 -19.76 15.35 -13.83
C LYS A 4 -20.17 15.50 -12.35
N LYS A 5 -20.81 14.49 -11.76
CA LYS A 5 -21.33 14.52 -10.38
C LYS A 5 -20.85 13.29 -9.58
N TRP A 6 -19.57 12.94 -9.69
CA TRP A 6 -19.02 11.85 -8.91
C TRP A 6 -18.46 12.37 -7.58
N GLU A 7 -18.67 11.62 -6.51
CA GLU A 7 -18.08 11.85 -5.19
C GLU A 7 -17.23 10.62 -4.84
N VAL A 8 -16.07 10.84 -4.21
CA VAL A 8 -15.23 9.77 -3.65
C VAL A 8 -15.58 9.51 -2.19
N SER A 9 -15.28 8.31 -1.70
CA SER A 9 -15.31 8.07 -0.26
C SER A 9 -14.41 9.07 0.47
N ARG A 10 -14.88 9.58 1.60
CA ARG A 10 -14.08 10.46 2.46
C ARG A 10 -12.97 9.64 3.13
N ARG A 11 -11.79 10.23 3.31
CA ARG A 11 -10.72 9.63 4.09
C ARG A 11 -11.15 9.54 5.56
N GLN A 12 -11.23 8.33 6.10
CA GLN A 12 -11.65 8.08 7.49
C GLN A 12 -10.46 7.79 8.42
N HIS A 13 -9.32 7.38 7.88
CA HIS A 13 -8.14 6.97 8.64
C HIS A 13 -6.88 7.62 8.08
N GLU A 14 -5.95 7.95 8.98
CA GLU A 14 -4.56 8.20 8.61
C GLU A 14 -3.87 6.90 8.19
N ILE A 15 -2.70 7.01 7.55
CA ILE A 15 -1.94 5.86 7.03
C ILE A 15 -0.62 5.78 7.77
N ILE A 16 -0.31 4.58 8.27
CA ILE A 16 1.02 4.22 8.77
C ILE A 16 1.75 3.48 7.66
N LYS A 17 2.98 3.92 7.36
CA LYS A 17 3.92 3.22 6.48
C LYS A 17 4.97 2.50 7.32
N GLU A 18 5.07 1.19 7.14
CA GLU A 18 6.16 0.37 7.66
C GLU A 18 7.02 -0.04 6.47
N ALA A 19 8.26 0.45 6.43
CA ALA A 19 9.17 0.21 5.32
C ALA A 19 10.13 -0.94 5.63
N ASP A 20 10.62 -1.58 4.57
CA ASP A 20 11.68 -2.58 4.62
C ASP A 20 11.36 -3.77 5.55
N VAL A 21 10.10 -4.22 5.53
CA VAL A 21 9.63 -5.31 6.39
C VAL A 21 10.13 -6.64 5.80
N PRO A 22 10.97 -7.40 6.54
CA PRO A 22 11.49 -8.66 6.06
C PRO A 22 10.44 -9.76 6.14
N ILE A 23 10.27 -10.51 5.04
CA ILE A 23 9.35 -11.65 4.95
C ILE A 23 10.19 -12.92 4.67
N PRO A 24 10.49 -13.74 5.69
CA PRO A 24 11.23 -14.98 5.51
C PRO A 24 10.36 -16.01 4.78
N MET A 25 10.89 -16.53 3.66
CA MET A 25 10.28 -17.61 2.89
C MET A 25 10.82 -18.97 3.36
N ASN A 26 10.11 -20.03 3.00
CA ASN A 26 10.44 -21.40 3.38
C ASN A 26 11.73 -21.93 2.73
N ASP A 27 12.18 -21.33 1.63
CA ASP A 27 13.43 -21.64 0.93
C ASP A 27 14.64 -20.88 1.49
N GLY A 28 14.46 -20.10 2.55
CA GLY A 28 15.50 -19.30 3.19
C GLY A 28 15.73 -17.94 2.54
N ILE A 29 15.03 -17.60 1.45
CA ILE A 29 15.07 -16.25 0.87
C ILE A 29 14.26 -15.31 1.77
N THR A 30 14.75 -14.10 1.98
CA THR A 30 13.97 -13.03 2.62
C THR A 30 13.51 -12.05 1.57
N LEU A 31 12.19 -11.94 1.41
CA LEU A 31 11.58 -10.88 0.61
C LEU A 31 11.47 -9.63 1.46
N ASP A 32 11.33 -8.50 0.78
CA ASP A 32 11.24 -7.19 1.39
C ASP A 32 9.93 -6.51 0.93
N ALA A 33 9.23 -5.89 1.87
CA ALA A 33 7.93 -5.27 1.61
C ALA A 33 7.75 -3.95 2.34
N ASP A 34 7.03 -3.03 1.69
CA ASP A 34 6.45 -1.85 2.34
C ASP A 34 4.97 -2.12 2.64
N ILE A 35 4.56 -1.89 3.89
CA ILE A 35 3.18 -2.07 4.35
C ILE A 35 2.55 -0.70 4.58
N PHE A 36 1.44 -0.44 3.91
CA PHE A 36 0.60 0.73 4.12
C PHE A 36 -0.70 0.28 4.76
N ARG A 37 -0.95 0.66 6.01
CA ARG A 37 -2.16 0.28 6.75
C ARG A 37 -2.85 1.47 7.41
N PRO A 38 -4.17 1.40 7.63
CA PRO A 38 -4.87 2.40 8.43
C PRO A 38 -4.28 2.51 9.84
N ASP A 39 -4.22 3.73 10.37
CA ASP A 39 -3.99 3.99 11.79
C ASP A 39 -5.26 3.65 12.59
N SER A 40 -5.48 2.35 12.80
CA SER A 40 -6.66 1.78 13.45
C SER A 40 -6.37 0.33 13.86
N GLU A 41 -7.01 -0.11 14.95
CA GLU A 41 -6.97 -1.50 15.42
C GLU A 41 -8.03 -2.41 14.77
N GLN A 42 -8.85 -1.86 13.86
CA GLN A 42 -9.87 -2.63 13.15
C GLN A 42 -9.26 -3.57 12.09
N LYS A 43 -10.07 -4.55 11.63
CA LYS A 43 -9.66 -5.45 10.55
C LYS A 43 -10.02 -4.88 9.19
N PHE A 44 -9.07 -4.91 8.26
CA PHE A 44 -9.23 -4.47 6.88
C PHE A 44 -8.75 -5.56 5.92
N PRO A 45 -9.33 -5.67 4.71
CA PRO A 45 -8.76 -6.52 3.67
C PRO A 45 -7.40 -5.98 3.21
N ALA A 46 -6.46 -6.87 2.93
CA ALA A 46 -5.16 -6.52 2.35
C ALA A 46 -5.22 -6.53 0.82
N ILE A 47 -4.54 -5.58 0.19
CA ILE A 47 -4.25 -5.58 -1.25
C ILE A 47 -2.75 -5.86 -1.38
N LEU A 48 -2.40 -6.86 -2.18
CA LEU A 48 -1.01 -7.30 -2.36
C LEU A 48 -0.54 -6.98 -3.79
N GLY A 49 0.55 -6.23 -3.90
CA GLY A 49 1.30 -6.04 -5.14
C GLY A 49 2.64 -6.74 -5.07
N VAL A 50 2.93 -7.62 -6.03
CA VAL A 50 4.21 -8.35 -6.13
C VAL A 50 4.81 -8.05 -7.49
N HIS A 51 6.08 -7.65 -7.52
CA HIS A 51 6.76 -7.30 -8.76
C HIS A 51 8.29 -7.45 -8.61
N PRO A 52 9.03 -7.61 -9.72
CA PRO A 52 10.49 -7.76 -9.72
C PRO A 52 11.25 -6.42 -9.87
N TYR A 53 10.58 -5.30 -9.64
CA TYR A 53 11.15 -3.95 -9.81
C TYR A 53 11.35 -3.28 -8.46
N GLU A 54 11.90 -2.07 -8.46
CA GLU A 54 12.10 -1.29 -7.24
C GLU A 54 10.74 -0.90 -6.60
N LYS A 55 10.58 -1.20 -5.31
CA LYS A 55 9.29 -1.11 -4.59
C LYS A 55 8.82 0.33 -4.35
N SER A 56 9.73 1.30 -4.22
CA SER A 56 9.35 2.70 -4.03
C SER A 56 8.58 3.25 -5.23
N LEU A 57 8.87 2.76 -6.44
CA LEU A 57 8.14 3.14 -7.66
C LEU A 57 6.64 2.81 -7.61
N GLN A 58 6.20 1.80 -6.86
CA GLN A 58 4.77 1.49 -6.70
C GLN A 58 4.02 2.53 -5.85
N SER A 59 4.73 3.29 -5.03
CA SER A 59 4.14 4.26 -4.08
C SER A 59 4.58 5.69 -4.36
N ALA A 60 5.17 5.94 -5.53
CA ALA A 60 5.60 7.26 -5.93
C ALA A 60 4.41 8.24 -5.94
N PRO A 61 4.56 9.45 -5.38
CA PRO A 61 3.48 10.43 -5.35
C PRO A 61 3.11 10.84 -6.78
N ILE A 62 1.85 10.64 -7.13
CA ILE A 62 1.27 11.18 -8.37
C ILE A 62 0.67 12.54 -8.00
N MET A 63 1.44 13.60 -8.26
CA MET A 63 0.97 14.97 -8.11
C MET A 63 0.31 15.42 -9.42
N PRO A 64 -0.85 16.09 -9.39
CA PRO A 64 -1.36 16.78 -10.57
C PRO A 64 -0.35 17.86 -11.00
N THR A 65 -0.09 17.97 -12.30
CA THR A 65 0.62 19.10 -12.90
C THR A 65 -0.23 20.35 -12.92
#